data_AF-A0A0L6TVU9-F1
#
_entry.id   AF-A0A0L6TVU9-F1
#
_cell.length_a   1.000
_cell.length_b   1.000
_cell.length_c   1.000
_cell.angle_alpha   90.00
_cell.angle_beta   90.00
_cell.angle_gamma   90.00
#
_symmetry.space_group_name_H-M   'P 1'
#
loop_
_entity.id
_entity.type
_entity.pdbx_description
1 polymer ?
#
loop_
_entity_poly.entity_id
_entity_poly.type
_entity_poly.pdbx_seq_one_letter_code
_entity_poly.pdbx_strand_id
1 'polypeptide(L)'
;MQINSTEILFSEELEINENLKDFVLQQQVYRAAIKEIKTKLEILDEEFEARYDHNPIHHMEYRLKAPKSIVEKLKRRGLEVSLDSIRKNLTDIAGVRVICNYLNDINRITNLLLRQDDITLVRKTDYITNPKENGYRSLHLIVLVPIFLAERTESIPVEIQIRTIAMDFWASLEHQLKYKTQNEISEDLRDRLKSCAESITHLDVEMQTIYKEIKSETFLDA
;
A
#
# COMPACT_ATOMS: atom_id res chain seq x y z
N MET A 1 -29.62 -33.16 -31.94
CA MET A 1 -29.51 -32.86 -30.50
C MET A 1 -29.60 -31.34 -30.38
N GLN A 2 -30.81 -30.81 -30.21
CA GLN A 2 -31.01 -29.36 -30.01
C GLN A 2 -30.74 -29.09 -28.53
N ILE A 3 -29.63 -28.41 -28.24
CA ILE A 3 -29.35 -27.91 -26.90
C ILE A 3 -30.37 -26.79 -26.65
N ASN A 4 -31.16 -26.94 -25.58
CA ASN A 4 -32.30 -26.07 -25.32
C ASN A 4 -31.79 -24.69 -24.88
N SER A 5 -32.26 -23.62 -25.52
CA SER A 5 -31.79 -22.24 -25.26
C SER A 5 -31.96 -21.81 -23.79
N THR A 6 -32.89 -22.43 -23.08
CA THR A 6 -33.11 -22.25 -21.64
C THR A 6 -32.02 -22.90 -20.78
N GLU A 7 -31.47 -24.06 -21.17
CA GLU A 7 -30.37 -24.71 -20.45
C GLU A 7 -29.06 -23.93 -20.62
N ILE A 8 -28.83 -23.36 -21.80
CA ILE A 8 -27.67 -22.49 -22.08
C ILE A 8 -27.75 -21.23 -21.20
N LEU A 9 -28.88 -20.53 -21.19
CA LEU A 9 -29.08 -19.35 -20.33
C LEU A 9 -28.92 -19.68 -18.84
N PHE A 10 -29.45 -20.82 -18.39
CA PHE A 10 -29.35 -21.24 -16.99
C PHE A 10 -27.91 -21.60 -16.61
N SER A 11 -27.16 -22.23 -17.52
CA SER A 11 -25.73 -22.53 -17.33
C SER A 11 -24.88 -21.26 -17.31
N GLU A 12 -25.15 -20.29 -18.18
CA GLU A 12 -24.47 -18.99 -18.21
C GLU A 12 -24.77 -18.18 -16.94
N GLU A 13 -26.02 -18.16 -16.46
CA GLU A 13 -26.39 -17.49 -15.20
C GLU A 13 -25.78 -18.16 -13.96
N LEU A 14 -25.69 -19.49 -13.92
CA LEU A 14 -25.00 -20.24 -12.86
C LEU A 14 -23.50 -19.95 -12.88
N GLU A 15 -22.85 -19.98 -14.04
CA GLU A 15 -21.43 -19.71 -14.23
C GLU A 15 -21.08 -18.25 -13.89
N ILE A 16 -21.95 -17.28 -14.22
CA ILE A 16 -21.82 -15.88 -13.78
C ILE A 16 -21.94 -15.75 -12.26
N ASN A 17 -22.89 -16.46 -11.64
CA ASN A 17 -23.10 -16.42 -10.18
C ASN A 17 -21.97 -17.11 -9.40
N GLU A 18 -21.42 -18.21 -9.90
CA GLU A 18 -20.24 -18.88 -9.33
C GLU A 18 -19.00 -17.99 -9.43
N ASN A 19 -18.74 -17.41 -10.61
CA ASN A 19 -17.65 -16.45 -10.80
C ASN A 19 -17.77 -15.22 -9.88
N LEU A 20 -18.99 -14.73 -9.64
CA LEU A 20 -19.25 -13.64 -8.69
C LEU A 20 -18.97 -14.06 -7.24
N LYS A 21 -19.43 -15.24 -6.82
CA LYS A 21 -19.16 -15.77 -5.47
C LYS A 21 -17.66 -15.96 -5.23
N ASP A 22 -16.96 -16.57 -6.17
CA ASP A 22 -15.52 -16.79 -6.06
C ASP A 22 -14.74 -15.48 -6.03
N PHE A 23 -15.18 -14.49 -6.79
CA PHE A 23 -14.60 -13.16 -6.75
C PHE A 23 -14.82 -12.46 -5.39
N VAL A 24 -16.01 -12.59 -4.80
CA VAL A 24 -16.31 -12.06 -3.46
C VAL A 24 -15.46 -12.76 -2.39
N LEU A 25 -15.34 -14.09 -2.46
CA LEU A 25 -14.47 -14.87 -1.58
C LEU A 25 -13.03 -14.40 -1.70
N GLN A 26 -12.53 -14.22 -2.93
CA GLN A 26 -11.18 -13.72 -3.15
C GLN A 26 -10.98 -12.33 -2.55
N GLN A 27 -11.95 -11.42 -2.69
CA GLN A 27 -11.87 -10.10 -2.05
C GLN A 27 -11.85 -10.18 -0.53
N GLN A 28 -12.59 -11.11 0.07
CA GLN A 28 -12.58 -11.34 1.52
C GLN A 28 -11.19 -11.77 2.00
N VAL A 29 -10.50 -12.64 1.25
CA VAL A 29 -9.12 -13.06 1.55
C VAL A 29 -8.15 -11.87 1.52
N TYR A 30 -8.23 -11.00 0.51
CA TYR A 30 -7.40 -9.78 0.47
C TYR A 30 -7.73 -8.78 1.60
N ARG A 31 -9.00 -8.68 2.01
CA ARG A 31 -9.39 -7.87 3.18
C ARG A 31 -8.83 -8.45 4.48
N ALA A 32 -8.79 -9.77 4.62
CA ALA A 32 -8.15 -10.43 5.75
C ALA A 32 -6.66 -10.10 5.81
N ALA A 33 -5.96 -10.14 4.66
CA ALA A 33 -4.55 -9.77 4.59
C ALA A 33 -4.27 -8.31 4.99
N ILE A 34 -5.15 -7.38 4.61
CA ILE A 34 -5.08 -5.99 5.09
C ILE A 34 -5.21 -5.94 6.62
N LYS A 35 -6.14 -6.69 7.21
CA LYS A 35 -6.36 -6.71 8.67
C LYS A 35 -5.13 -7.26 9.41
N GLU A 36 -4.58 -8.37 8.95
CA GLU A 36 -3.37 -8.98 9.54
C GLU A 36 -2.20 -8.00 9.56
N ILE A 37 -1.88 -7.37 8.42
CA ILE A 37 -0.82 -6.35 8.36
C ILE A 37 -1.13 -5.16 9.26
N LYS A 38 -2.38 -4.68 9.26
CA LYS A 38 -2.79 -3.55 10.10
C LYS A 38 -2.56 -3.86 11.57
N THR A 39 -3.04 -5.00 12.06
CA THR A 39 -2.89 -5.40 13.45
C THR A 39 -1.42 -5.55 13.83
N LYS A 40 -0.59 -6.16 12.98
CA LYS A 40 0.86 -6.24 13.20
C LYS A 40 1.51 -4.86 13.33
N LEU A 41 1.13 -3.91 12.50
CA LEU A 41 1.64 -2.54 12.55
C LEU A 41 1.14 -1.75 13.76
N GLU A 42 -0.13 -1.91 14.15
CA GLU A 42 -0.71 -1.31 15.37
C GLU A 42 0.04 -1.80 16.61
N ILE A 43 0.26 -3.12 16.73
CA ILE A 43 1.02 -3.70 17.85
C ILE A 43 2.46 -3.13 17.91
N LEU A 44 3.12 -3.00 16.76
CA LEU A 44 4.47 -2.44 16.70
C LEU A 44 4.51 -0.97 17.11
N ASP A 45 3.47 -0.18 16.79
CA ASP A 45 3.36 1.23 17.18
C ASP A 45 3.11 1.38 18.69
N GLU A 46 2.17 0.60 19.23
CA GLU A 46 1.84 0.58 20.67
C GLU A 46 3.03 0.11 21.54
N GLU A 47 3.75 -0.92 21.10
CA GLU A 47 4.97 -1.39 21.79
C GLU A 47 6.05 -0.29 21.79
N PHE A 48 6.13 0.48 20.70
CA PHE A 48 7.12 1.55 20.58
C PHE A 48 6.80 2.72 21.51
N GLU A 49 5.53 3.11 21.60
CA GLU A 49 5.04 4.11 22.56
C GLU A 49 5.42 3.73 23.98
N ALA A 50 5.08 2.51 24.39
CA ALA A 50 5.29 2.02 25.75
C ALA A 50 6.78 1.94 26.15
N ARG A 51 7.69 1.72 25.18
CA ARG A 51 9.12 1.54 25.45
C ARG A 51 9.96 2.81 25.28
N TYR A 52 9.55 3.72 24.39
CA TYR A 52 10.38 4.83 23.95
C TYR A 52 9.68 6.19 24.02
N ASP A 53 8.45 6.26 24.54
CA ASP A 53 7.65 7.49 24.65
C ASP A 53 7.60 8.25 23.30
N HIS A 54 7.33 7.48 22.24
CA HIS A 54 7.27 7.95 20.86
C HIS A 54 6.42 7.00 20.03
N ASN A 55 5.56 7.52 19.17
CA ASN A 55 4.78 6.72 18.23
C ASN A 55 5.35 6.93 16.82
N PRO A 56 5.96 5.92 16.20
CA PRO A 56 6.50 6.05 14.85
C PRO A 56 5.41 6.28 13.80
N ILE A 57 4.19 5.75 13.99
CA ILE A 57 3.08 5.87 13.07
C ILE A 57 2.17 7.02 13.50
N HIS A 58 1.95 7.98 12.61
CA HIS A 58 0.93 9.01 12.78
C HIS A 58 -0.47 8.45 12.50
N HIS A 59 -0.64 7.78 11.36
CA HIS A 59 -1.87 7.09 11.01
C HIS A 59 -1.64 6.06 9.90
N MET A 60 -2.63 5.21 9.68
CA MET A 60 -2.65 4.25 8.58
C MET A 60 -3.92 4.39 7.76
N GLU A 61 -3.78 4.21 6.45
CA GLU A 61 -4.89 4.04 5.53
C GLU A 61 -4.82 2.66 4.90
N TYR A 62 -5.97 2.14 4.47
CA TYR A 62 -6.04 0.87 3.77
C TYR A 62 -6.97 0.97 2.58
N ARG A 63 -6.66 0.17 1.56
CA ARG A 63 -7.41 0.14 0.32
C ARG A 63 -7.46 -1.28 -0.23
N LEU A 64 -8.67 -1.72 -0.53
CA LEU A 64 -8.89 -2.83 -1.44
C LEU A 64 -9.11 -2.28 -2.84
N LYS A 65 -8.40 -2.81 -3.84
CA LYS A 65 -8.57 -2.40 -5.23
C LYS A 65 -9.99 -2.76 -5.71
N ALA A 66 -10.66 -1.81 -6.34
CA ALA A 66 -12.01 -2.03 -6.87
C ALA A 66 -12.00 -3.09 -8.00
N PRO A 67 -13.05 -3.91 -8.12
CA PRO A 67 -13.15 -4.96 -9.16
C PRO A 67 -12.86 -4.41 -10.57
N LYS A 68 -13.49 -3.29 -10.91
CA LYS A 68 -13.31 -2.62 -12.20
C LYS A 68 -11.84 -2.29 -12.49
N SER A 69 -11.13 -1.75 -11.50
CA SER A 69 -9.70 -1.43 -11.63
C SER A 69 -8.78 -2.65 -11.67
N ILE A 70 -9.21 -3.80 -11.13
CA ILE A 70 -8.51 -5.09 -11.30
C ILE A 70 -8.60 -5.54 -12.75
N VAL A 71 -9.83 -5.57 -13.30
CA VAL A 71 -10.09 -5.97 -14.69
C VAL A 71 -9.36 -5.06 -15.68
N GLU A 72 -9.45 -3.73 -15.51
CA GLU A 72 -8.74 -2.76 -16.34
C GLU A 72 -7.22 -2.98 -16.31
N LYS A 73 -6.67 -3.32 -15.13
CA LYS A 73 -5.23 -3.57 -14.99
C LYS A 73 -4.79 -4.86 -15.69
N LEU A 74 -5.58 -5.92 -15.66
CA LEU A 74 -5.32 -7.15 -16.40
C LEU A 74 -5.38 -6.90 -17.91
N LYS A 75 -6.45 -6.25 -18.39
CA LYS A 75 -6.62 -5.91 -19.81
C LYS A 75 -5.47 -5.05 -20.33
N ARG A 76 -5.06 -4.02 -19.58
CA ARG A 76 -3.90 -3.17 -19.94
C ARG A 76 -2.59 -3.95 -20.03
N ARG A 77 -2.46 -5.07 -19.31
CA ARG A 77 -1.29 -5.95 -19.34
C ARG A 77 -1.43 -7.11 -20.34
N GLY A 78 -2.53 -7.17 -21.10
CA GLY A 78 -2.80 -8.28 -22.02
C GLY A 78 -3.01 -9.62 -21.32
N LEU A 79 -3.44 -9.60 -20.05
CA LEU A 79 -3.67 -10.80 -19.25
C LEU A 79 -5.13 -11.22 -19.29
N GLU A 80 -5.37 -12.52 -19.17
CA GLU A 80 -6.71 -13.08 -19.03
C GLU A 80 -7.42 -12.52 -17.77
N VAL A 81 -8.73 -12.30 -17.88
CA VAL A 81 -9.58 -11.92 -16.75
C VAL A 81 -10.07 -13.18 -16.05
N SER A 82 -9.21 -13.76 -15.22
CA SER A 82 -9.50 -14.95 -14.42
C SER A 82 -8.94 -14.81 -13.00
N LEU A 83 -9.49 -15.55 -12.03
CA LEU A 83 -9.01 -15.52 -10.64
C LEU A 83 -7.56 -15.99 -10.53
N ASP A 84 -7.16 -16.98 -11.33
CA ASP A 84 -5.79 -17.45 -11.40
C ASP A 84 -4.84 -16.37 -11.92
N SER A 85 -5.25 -15.66 -12.97
CA SER A 85 -4.49 -14.54 -13.51
C SER A 85 -4.35 -13.41 -12.48
N ILE A 86 -5.42 -13.12 -11.72
CA ILE A 86 -5.39 -12.18 -10.61
C ILE A 86 -4.33 -12.59 -9.57
N ARG A 87 -4.41 -13.82 -9.05
CA ARG A 87 -3.52 -14.33 -8.00
C ARG A 87 -2.05 -14.34 -8.43
N LYS A 88 -1.77 -14.71 -9.69
CA LYS A 88 -0.40 -14.85 -10.21
C LYS A 88 0.26 -13.52 -10.55
N ASN A 89 -0.51 -12.52 -11.00
CA ASN A 89 0.05 -11.35 -11.68
C ASN A 89 -0.14 -10.01 -10.94
N LEU A 90 -1.02 -9.95 -9.94
CA LEU A 90 -1.37 -8.70 -9.25
C LEU A 90 -0.96 -8.73 -7.78
N THR A 91 -0.11 -7.79 -7.39
CA THR A 91 0.44 -7.69 -6.03
C THR A 91 -0.10 -6.49 -5.24
N ASP A 92 -0.91 -5.63 -5.86
CA ASP A 92 -1.42 -4.36 -5.32
C ASP A 92 -2.95 -4.37 -5.17
N ILE A 93 -3.52 -5.54 -4.86
CA ILE A 93 -4.96 -5.67 -4.61
C ILE A 93 -5.28 -5.28 -3.17
N ALA A 94 -4.51 -5.80 -2.22
CA ALA A 94 -4.46 -5.33 -0.85
C ALA A 94 -3.37 -4.25 -0.73
N GLY A 95 -3.76 -3.06 -0.29
CA GLY A 95 -2.85 -1.94 -0.07
C GLY A 95 -2.99 -1.39 1.34
N VAL A 96 -1.85 -1.18 2.02
CA VAL A 96 -1.75 -0.48 3.29
C VAL A 96 -0.81 0.71 3.12
N ARG A 97 -1.21 1.87 3.61
CA ARG A 97 -0.38 3.07 3.65
C ARG A 97 -0.07 3.40 5.10
N VAL A 98 1.20 3.52 5.42
CA VAL A 98 1.70 3.85 6.76
C VAL A 98 2.31 5.23 6.69
N ILE A 99 1.73 6.17 7.43
CA ILE A 99 2.20 7.55 7.52
C ILE A 99 2.93 7.67 8.84
N CYS A 100 4.24 7.83 8.76
CA CYS A 100 5.14 8.00 9.89
C CYS A 100 5.33 9.48 10.24
N ASN A 101 5.64 9.74 11.51
CA ASN A 101 5.94 11.09 11.98
C ASN A 101 7.26 11.62 11.40
N TYR A 102 8.32 10.79 11.41
CA TYR A 102 9.64 11.19 10.92
C TYR A 102 10.26 10.20 9.93
N LEU A 103 11.30 10.64 9.21
CA LEU A 103 12.03 9.84 8.22
C LEU A 103 12.64 8.56 8.82
N ASN A 104 13.20 8.64 10.02
CA ASN A 104 13.80 7.49 10.70
C ASN A 104 12.78 6.42 11.06
N ASP A 105 11.54 6.81 11.34
CA ASP A 105 10.46 5.89 11.71
C ASP A 105 10.10 4.95 10.57
N ILE A 106 10.24 5.41 9.31
CA ILE A 106 10.04 4.59 8.11
C ILE A 106 10.95 3.35 8.15
N ASN A 107 12.24 3.58 8.38
CA ASN A 107 13.23 2.48 8.46
C ASN A 107 12.95 1.59 9.66
N ARG A 108 12.55 2.18 10.79
CA ARG A 108 12.28 1.45 12.03
C ARG A 108 11.10 0.50 11.87
N ILE A 109 9.93 1.00 11.43
CA ILE A 109 8.74 0.18 11.18
C ILE A 109 9.00 -0.87 10.10
N THR A 110 9.70 -0.50 9.03
CA THR A 110 10.09 -1.46 7.98
C THR A 110 10.89 -2.63 8.55
N ASN A 111 11.94 -2.33 9.33
CA ASN A 111 12.81 -3.36 9.88
C ASN A 111 12.09 -4.23 10.90
N LEU A 112 11.20 -3.65 11.72
CA LEU A 112 10.42 -4.41 12.70
C LEU A 112 9.41 -5.33 12.02
N LEU A 113 8.68 -4.85 11.02
CA LEU A 113 7.72 -5.67 10.28
C LEU A 113 8.42 -6.83 9.54
N LEU A 114 9.54 -6.55 8.87
CA LEU A 114 10.27 -7.56 8.09
C LEU A 114 11.07 -8.56 8.95
N ARG A 115 11.15 -8.35 10.27
CA ARG A 115 11.74 -9.31 11.23
C ARG A 115 10.74 -10.36 11.70
N GLN A 116 9.44 -10.15 11.48
CA GLN A 116 8.44 -11.14 11.83
C GLN A 116 8.62 -12.38 10.94
N ASP A 117 8.57 -13.55 11.56
CA ASP A 117 8.84 -14.85 10.95
C ASP A 117 7.80 -15.26 9.90
N ASP A 118 6.58 -14.71 10.00
CA ASP A 118 5.47 -14.96 9.10
C ASP A 118 5.31 -13.91 7.98
N ILE A 119 6.22 -12.93 7.88
CA ILE A 119 6.22 -11.91 6.82
C ILE A 119 7.35 -12.15 5.84
N THR A 120 7.01 -12.43 4.57
CA THR A 120 8.02 -12.62 3.51
C THR A 120 8.09 -11.41 2.59
N LEU A 121 9.27 -10.77 2.49
CA LEU A 121 9.50 -9.69 1.54
C LEU A 121 9.64 -10.24 0.10
N VAL A 122 8.78 -9.77 -0.80
CA VAL A 122 8.84 -10.09 -2.24
C VAL A 122 9.60 -9.02 -3.01
N ARG A 123 9.31 -7.74 -2.71
CA ARG A 123 9.94 -6.61 -3.42
C ARG A 123 10.03 -5.41 -2.50
N LYS A 124 11.18 -4.73 -2.52
CA LYS A 124 11.40 -3.41 -1.92
C LYS A 124 11.73 -2.42 -3.02
N THR A 125 11.05 -1.28 -3.03
CA THR A 125 11.33 -0.17 -3.96
C THR A 125 11.40 1.12 -3.17
N ASP A 126 12.59 1.70 -3.12
CA ASP A 126 12.88 2.88 -2.30
C ASP A 126 12.87 4.15 -3.16
N TYR A 127 11.70 4.80 -3.23
CA TYR A 127 11.57 6.12 -3.86
C TYR A 127 11.95 7.26 -2.92
N ILE A 128 12.34 6.98 -1.67
CA ILE A 128 12.85 8.03 -0.77
C ILE A 128 14.28 8.35 -1.19
N THR A 129 15.11 7.31 -1.32
CA THR A 129 16.49 7.45 -1.78
C THR A 129 16.57 7.75 -3.29
N ASN A 130 15.71 7.09 -4.09
CA ASN A 130 15.67 7.25 -5.55
C ASN A 130 14.29 7.79 -6.00
N PRO A 131 14.01 9.09 -5.81
CA PRO A 131 12.71 9.67 -6.16
C PRO A 131 12.38 9.48 -7.64
N LYS A 132 11.09 9.41 -7.95
CA LYS A 132 10.65 9.46 -9.36
C LYS A 132 10.95 10.84 -9.95
N GLU A 133 10.97 10.92 -11.27
CA GLU A 133 11.23 12.17 -12.01
C GLU A 133 10.33 13.34 -11.59
N ASN A 134 9.08 13.07 -11.21
CA ASN A 134 8.12 14.07 -10.75
C ASN A 134 8.35 14.54 -9.29
N GLY A 135 9.34 14.00 -8.57
CA GLY A 135 9.60 14.31 -7.16
C GLY A 135 8.91 13.39 -6.15
N TYR A 136 8.15 12.38 -6.62
CA TYR A 136 7.46 11.44 -5.73
C TYR A 136 8.43 10.63 -4.87
N ARG A 137 8.18 10.61 -3.56
CA ARG A 137 8.91 9.82 -2.54
C ARG A 137 7.97 8.96 -1.72
N SER A 138 8.38 7.72 -1.47
CA SER A 138 7.75 6.74 -0.58
C SER A 138 8.59 5.46 -0.59
N LEU A 139 8.57 4.69 0.50
CA LEU A 139 9.10 3.34 0.49
C LEU A 139 7.97 2.36 0.17
N HIS A 140 8.13 1.54 -0.87
CA HIS A 140 7.15 0.52 -1.26
C HIS A 140 7.68 -0.87 -0.94
N LEU A 141 6.89 -1.63 -0.19
CA LEU A 141 7.13 -3.04 0.08
C LEU A 141 5.99 -3.86 -0.54
N ILE A 142 6.34 -4.96 -1.20
CA ILE A 142 5.40 -6.05 -1.46
C ILE A 142 5.78 -7.18 -0.52
N VAL A 143 4.89 -7.54 0.39
CA VAL A 143 5.07 -8.64 1.33
C VAL A 143 4.03 -9.71 1.11
N LEU A 144 4.37 -10.97 1.41
CA LEU A 144 3.41 -12.07 1.52
C LEU A 144 3.06 -12.31 2.98
N VAL A 145 1.77 -12.54 3.22
CA VAL A 145 1.19 -12.72 4.55
C VAL A 145 0.32 -13.98 4.53
N PRO A 146 0.52 -14.93 5.45
CA PRO A 146 -0.32 -16.12 5.53
C PRO A 146 -1.69 -15.77 6.09
N ILE A 147 -2.75 -16.17 5.38
CA ILE A 147 -4.14 -16.03 5.79
C ILE A 147 -4.71 -17.40 6.06
N PHE A 148 -5.00 -17.66 7.33
CA PHE A 148 -5.59 -18.90 7.80
C PHE A 148 -7.11 -18.87 7.57
N LEU A 149 -7.57 -19.60 6.55
CA LEU A 149 -8.98 -19.78 6.21
C LEU A 149 -9.48 -21.10 6.83
N ALA A 150 -10.79 -21.34 6.74
CA ALA A 150 -11.42 -22.51 7.37
C ALA A 150 -10.81 -23.86 6.95
N GLU A 151 -10.36 -23.99 5.69
CA GLU A 151 -9.91 -25.26 5.12
C GLU A 151 -8.47 -25.23 4.60
N ARG A 152 -7.85 -24.05 4.54
CA ARG A 152 -6.52 -23.86 3.94
C ARG A 152 -5.85 -22.59 4.44
N THR A 153 -4.55 -22.49 4.20
CA THR A 153 -3.80 -21.24 4.37
C THR A 153 -3.42 -20.70 3.00
N GLU A 154 -3.64 -19.41 2.76
CA GLU A 154 -3.20 -18.73 1.53
C GLU A 154 -2.16 -17.66 1.84
N SER A 155 -1.09 -17.59 1.05
CA SER A 155 -0.10 -16.54 1.16
C SER A 155 -0.47 -15.38 0.24
N ILE A 156 -0.84 -14.24 0.82
CA ILE A 156 -1.47 -13.13 0.09
C ILE A 156 -0.51 -11.95 -0.03
N PRO A 157 -0.30 -11.40 -1.25
CA PRO A 157 0.51 -10.22 -1.43
C PRO A 157 -0.22 -8.96 -0.93
N VAL A 158 0.49 -8.18 -0.10
CA VAL A 158 0.07 -6.85 0.36
C VAL A 158 1.11 -5.84 -0.06
N GLU A 159 0.67 -4.78 -0.75
CA GLU A 159 1.50 -3.60 -1.01
C GLU A 159 1.44 -2.66 0.19
N ILE A 160 2.59 -2.40 0.81
CA ILE A 160 2.74 -1.47 1.92
C ILE A 160 3.51 -0.25 1.43
N GLN A 161 2.88 0.92 1.48
CA GLN A 161 3.49 2.20 1.14
C GLN A 161 3.77 2.97 2.43
N ILE A 162 5.05 3.17 2.74
CA ILE A 162 5.48 3.85 3.96
C ILE A 162 5.99 5.25 3.57
N ARG A 163 5.52 6.28 4.26
CA ARG A 163 5.75 7.69 3.96
C ARG A 163 5.87 8.51 5.24
N THR A 164 6.46 9.69 5.18
CA THR A 164 6.25 10.72 6.19
C THR A 164 4.95 11.49 5.92
N ILE A 165 4.50 12.29 6.91
CA ILE A 165 3.40 13.25 6.74
C ILE A 165 3.67 14.17 5.55
N ALA A 166 4.90 14.67 5.42
CA ALA A 166 5.34 15.57 4.37
C ALA A 166 5.26 14.93 2.97
N MET A 167 5.73 13.69 2.84
CA MET A 167 5.62 12.91 1.59
C MET A 167 4.17 12.65 1.21
N ASP A 168 3.32 12.33 2.19
CA ASP A 168 1.92 12.05 1.91
C ASP A 168 1.14 13.31 1.51
N PHE A 169 1.41 14.45 2.16
CA PHE A 169 0.87 15.75 1.79
C PHE A 169 1.13 16.07 0.31
N TRP A 170 2.39 15.98 -0.13
CA TRP A 170 2.73 16.26 -1.52
C TRP A 170 2.07 15.26 -2.49
N ALA A 171 2.15 13.96 -2.19
CA ALA A 171 1.63 12.91 -3.07
C ALA A 171 0.11 12.98 -3.22
N SER A 172 -0.60 13.33 -2.15
CA SER A 172 -2.05 13.49 -2.15
C SER A 172 -2.49 14.68 -3.01
N LEU A 173 -1.81 15.83 -2.92
CA LEU A 173 -2.09 16.99 -3.76
C LEU A 173 -1.74 16.74 -5.23
N GLU A 174 -0.58 16.17 -5.51
CA GLU A 174 -0.14 15.87 -6.88
C GLU A 174 -1.09 14.90 -7.58
N HIS A 175 -1.53 13.86 -6.87
CA HIS A 175 -2.49 12.90 -7.41
C HIS A 175 -3.84 13.55 -7.72
N GLN A 176 -4.35 14.43 -6.86
CA GLN A 176 -5.60 15.15 -7.10
C GLN A 176 -5.50 16.07 -8.33
N LEU A 177 -4.38 16.79 -8.49
CA LEU A 177 -4.14 17.66 -9.64
C LEU A 177 -4.05 16.88 -10.95
N LYS A 178 -3.32 15.75 -10.97
CA LYS A 178 -3.24 14.86 -12.14
C LYS A 178 -4.59 14.27 -12.53
N TYR A 179 -5.37 13.84 -11.55
CA TYR A 179 -6.67 13.24 -11.81
C TYR A 179 -7.64 14.24 -12.46
N LYS A 180 -7.66 15.50 -11.98
CA LYS A 180 -8.54 16.55 -12.54
C LYS A 180 -8.13 17.01 -13.95
N THR A 181 -6.85 16.87 -14.31
CA THR A 181 -6.29 17.36 -15.58
C THR A 181 -6.18 16.28 -16.66
N GLN A 182 -6.64 15.05 -16.41
CA GLN A 182 -6.47 13.91 -17.33
C GLN A 182 -4.99 13.69 -17.77
N ASN A 183 -4.03 14.09 -16.93
CA ASN A 183 -2.59 14.12 -17.20
C ASN A 183 -2.07 15.18 -18.22
N GLU A 184 -2.89 16.15 -18.61
CA GLU A 184 -2.49 17.30 -19.44
C GLU A 184 -1.86 18.43 -18.62
N ILE A 185 -0.83 18.12 -17.84
CA ILE A 185 -0.07 19.11 -17.07
C ILE A 185 1.09 19.63 -17.91
N SER A 186 1.21 20.95 -18.08
CA SER A 186 2.33 21.61 -18.77
C SER A 186 3.67 21.34 -18.08
N GLU A 187 4.76 21.43 -18.84
CA GLU A 187 6.11 21.18 -18.30
C GLU A 187 6.46 22.13 -17.14
N ASP A 188 6.14 23.42 -17.28
CA ASP A 188 6.31 24.42 -16.21
C ASP A 188 5.64 24.00 -14.90
N LEU A 189 4.41 23.48 -14.96
CA LEU A 189 3.70 23.04 -13.78
C LEU A 189 4.31 21.76 -13.18
N ARG A 190 4.86 20.87 -14.01
CA ARG A 190 5.59 19.67 -13.53
C ARG A 190 6.86 20.08 -12.80
N ASP A 191 7.62 21.02 -13.35
CA ASP A 191 8.84 21.55 -12.74
C ASP A 191 8.53 22.22 -11.40
N ARG A 192 7.46 23.01 -11.33
CA ARG A 192 6.99 23.62 -10.07
C ARG A 192 6.56 22.59 -9.04
N LEU A 193 5.81 21.55 -9.44
CA LEU A 193 5.43 20.46 -8.54
C LEU A 193 6.65 19.72 -8.00
N LYS A 194 7.65 19.48 -8.85
CA LYS A 194 8.91 18.85 -8.46
C LYS A 194 9.70 19.73 -7.48
N SER A 195 9.82 21.03 -7.75
CA SER A 195 10.47 21.99 -6.84
C SER A 195 9.78 22.06 -5.47
N CYS A 196 8.45 21.99 -5.44
CA CYS A 196 7.70 21.84 -4.19
C CYS A 196 8.06 20.54 -3.46
N ALA A 197 8.21 19.41 -4.17
CA ALA A 197 8.59 18.13 -3.56
C ALA A 197 9.97 18.20 -2.90
N GLU A 198 10.92 18.86 -3.56
CA GLU A 198 12.28 19.09 -3.05
C GLU A 198 12.25 19.97 -1.79
N SER A 199 11.51 21.08 -1.83
CA SER A 199 11.35 21.98 -0.68
C SER A 199 10.73 21.27 0.53
N ILE A 200 9.68 20.47 0.30
CA ILE A 200 9.03 19.66 1.33
C ILE A 200 10.01 18.62 1.90
N THR A 201 10.86 18.02 1.06
CA THR A 201 11.89 17.08 1.52
C THR A 201 12.89 17.77 2.46
N HIS A 202 13.33 18.99 2.14
CA HIS A 202 14.22 19.74 3.02
C HIS A 202 13.59 20.03 4.38
N LEU A 203 12.32 20.44 4.41
CA LEU A 203 11.59 20.66 5.65
C LEU A 203 11.42 19.36 6.46
N ASP A 204 11.15 18.24 5.80
CA ASP A 204 11.00 16.93 6.44
C ASP A 204 12.31 16.47 7.11
N VAL A 205 13.45 16.70 6.44
CA VAL A 205 14.79 16.46 7.00
C VAL A 205 15.07 17.37 8.19
N GLU A 206 14.74 18.65 8.09
CA GLU A 206 14.94 19.60 9.20
C GLU A 206 14.13 19.23 10.42
N MET A 207 12.85 18.87 10.24
CA MET A 207 11.99 18.40 11.34
C MET A 207 12.53 17.14 12.00
N GLN A 208 13.13 16.23 11.22
CA GLN A 208 13.83 15.06 11.76
C GLN A 208 15.06 15.46 12.60
N THR A 209 15.82 16.47 12.19
CA THR A 209 16.98 16.98 12.93
C THR A 209 16.55 17.60 14.26
N ILE A 210 15.59 18.52 14.22
CA ILE A 210 15.03 19.18 15.41
C ILE A 210 14.51 18.14 16.42
N TYR A 211 13.77 17.13 15.94
CA TYR A 211 13.28 16.06 16.81
C TYR A 211 14.41 15.30 17.52
N LYS A 212 15.50 15.00 16.81
CA LYS A 212 16.66 14.32 17.40
C LYS A 212 17.34 15.17 18.47
N GLU A 213 17.50 16.46 18.22
CA GLU A 213 18.11 17.41 19.17
C GLU A 213 17.29 17.48 20.46
N ILE A 214 15.98 17.72 20.36
CA ILE A 214 15.07 17.78 21.52
C ILE A 214 15.09 16.47 22.32
N LYS A 215 15.00 15.32 21.66
CA LYS A 215 15.03 14.03 22.37
C LYS A 215 16.40 13.79 23.00
N SER A 216 17.51 14.18 22.36
CA SER A 216 18.85 14.00 22.92
C SER A 216 19.10 14.85 24.18
N GLU A 217 18.57 16.07 24.24
CA GLU A 217 18.62 16.94 25.42
C GLU A 217 17.79 16.37 26.57
N THR A 218 16.62 15.81 26.26
CA THR A 218 15.73 15.20 27.27
C THR A 218 16.37 14.01 28.00
N PHE A 219 17.31 13.28 27.37
CA PHE A 219 18.04 12.17 28.02
C PHE A 219 19.28 12.62 28.80
N LEU A 220 19.70 13.88 28.68
CA LEU A 220 20.82 14.44 29.45
C LEU A 220 20.37 15.07 30.78
N ASP A 221 19.08 15.43 30.88
CA ASP A 221 18.48 16.05 32.06
C ASP A 221 17.73 15.05 32.98
N ALA A 222 17.80 13.75 32.71
CA ALA A 222 17.16 12.66 33.49
C ALA A 222 18.19 11.73 34.14
#